data_AF-A0A7C7TI71-F1
#
_entry.id   AF-A0A7C7TI71-F1
#
_cell.length_a   1.000
_cell.length_b   1.000
_cell.length_c   1.000
_cell.angle_alpha   90.00
_cell.angle_beta   90.00
_cell.angle_gamma   90.00
#
_symmetry.space_group_name_H-M   'P 1'
#
loop_
_entity.id
_entity.type
_entity.pdbx_description
1 polymer ?
#
loop_
_entity_poly.entity_id
_entity_poly.type
_entity_poly.pdbx_seq_one_letter_code
_entity_poly.pdbx_strand_id
1 'polypeptide(L)'
;MSAAPIPQFVATSRRLARLVHASANRAALENLHSGMDREAVFAELGQQVRTGSSGYFTNIVLRNPHAELCLNNPVGLQLDVLLYLTDTENLDDDWESKHFTPVLLRNGRLAGLGWGSLKTLLRTSGPFKLAEPLCNPEADETRQRLSGWVLKLAQARQQRLEGLLERSGASQFD
;
A
#
# COMPACT_ATOMS: atom_id res chain seq x y z
N MET A 1 20.23 38.05 10.79
CA MET A 1 19.10 37.19 10.36
C MET A 1 19.69 35.82 10.05
N SER A 2 19.38 34.82 10.87
CA SER A 2 19.90 33.45 10.69
C SER A 2 19.15 32.79 9.53
N ALA A 3 19.85 32.50 8.44
CA ALA A 3 19.31 31.66 7.37
C ALA A 3 19.08 30.26 7.95
N ALA A 4 17.83 29.80 8.01
CA ALA A 4 17.56 28.42 8.35
C ALA A 4 18.39 27.52 7.41
N PRO A 5 19.14 26.53 7.92
CA PRO A 5 20.00 25.72 7.09
C PRO A 5 19.14 24.98 6.06
N ILE A 6 19.51 25.08 4.78
CA ILE A 6 18.83 24.52 3.60
C ILE A 6 18.24 23.09 3.83
N PRO A 7 18.88 22.17 4.59
CA PRO A 7 18.30 20.85 4.91
C PRO A 7 16.96 20.89 5.66
N GLN A 8 16.79 21.82 6.61
CA GLN A 8 15.55 21.93 7.38
C GLN A 8 14.38 22.35 6.49
N PHE A 9 14.63 23.28 5.56
CA PHE A 9 13.60 23.75 4.62
C PHE A 9 13.12 22.64 3.67
N VAL A 10 14.04 21.79 3.18
CA VAL A 10 13.71 20.63 2.35
C VAL A 10 12.88 19.61 3.14
N ALA A 11 13.25 19.33 4.40
CA ALA A 11 12.49 18.42 5.26
C ALA A 11 11.07 18.93 5.52
N THR A 12 10.90 20.21 5.85
CA THR A 12 9.58 20.83 6.04
C THR A 12 8.74 20.77 4.76
N SER A 13 9.33 21.05 3.60
CA SER A 13 8.64 21.00 2.31
C SER A 13 8.15 19.58 1.98
N ARG A 14 8.97 18.55 2.24
CA ARG A 14 8.59 17.14 2.09
C ARG A 14 7.45 16.76 3.01
N ARG A 15 7.51 17.16 4.27
CA ARG A 15 6.43 16.91 5.24
C ARG A 15 5.13 17.54 4.79
N LEU A 16 5.14 18.80 4.35
CA LEU A 16 3.95 19.49 3.83
C LEU A 16 3.39 18.78 2.59
N ALA A 17 4.23 18.39 1.63
CA ALA A 17 3.80 17.65 0.46
C ALA A 17 3.12 16.32 0.83
N ARG A 18 3.71 15.57 1.78
CA ARG A 18 3.12 14.32 2.30
C ARG A 18 1.78 14.56 2.98
N LEU A 19 1.63 15.62 3.78
CA LEU A 19 0.37 15.96 4.47
C LEU A 19 -0.75 16.30 3.48
N VAL A 20 -0.45 17.16 2.51
CA VAL A 20 -1.40 17.52 1.45
C VAL A 20 -1.83 16.27 0.69
N HIS A 21 -0.87 15.40 0.38
CA HIS A 21 -1.14 14.17 -0.35
C HIS A 21 -1.99 13.18 0.46
N ALA A 22 -1.66 12.99 1.74
CA ALA A 22 -2.43 12.14 2.64
C ALA A 22 -3.88 12.61 2.80
N SER A 23 -4.07 13.93 2.95
CA SER A 23 -5.40 14.52 3.04
C SER A 23 -6.19 14.35 1.74
N ALA A 24 -5.55 14.55 0.58
CA ALA A 24 -6.21 14.38 -0.71
C ALA A 24 -6.62 12.93 -0.95
N ASN A 25 -5.74 11.97 -0.67
CA ASN A 25 -6.06 10.55 -0.76
C ASN A 25 -7.20 10.17 0.19
N ARG A 26 -7.18 10.66 1.44
CA ARG A 26 -8.24 10.39 2.41
C ARG A 26 -9.61 10.86 1.91
N ALA A 27 -9.69 12.06 1.35
CA ALA A 27 -10.93 12.57 0.75
C ALA A 27 -11.37 11.74 -0.47
N ALA A 28 -10.43 11.43 -1.38
CA ALA A 28 -10.74 10.66 -2.59
C ALA A 28 -11.16 9.20 -2.31
N LEU A 29 -10.74 8.61 -1.17
CA LEU A 29 -11.22 7.29 -0.77
C LEU A 29 -12.74 7.25 -0.54
N GLU A 30 -13.36 8.36 -0.17
CA GLU A 30 -14.82 8.44 0.05
C GLU A 30 -15.61 8.30 -1.25
N ASN A 31 -14.99 8.58 -2.39
CA ASN A 31 -15.62 8.45 -3.72
C ASN A 31 -15.55 7.03 -4.26
N LEU A 32 -14.74 6.15 -3.66
CA LEU A 32 -14.56 4.80 -4.15
C LEU A 32 -15.75 3.91 -3.78
N HIS A 33 -16.27 3.17 -4.76
CA HIS A 33 -17.34 2.20 -4.54
C HIS A 33 -17.04 0.84 -5.16
N SER A 34 -17.59 -0.22 -4.54
CA SER A 34 -17.40 -1.61 -4.97
C SER A 34 -17.65 -1.79 -6.48
N GLY A 35 -16.80 -2.59 -7.13
CA GLY A 35 -16.91 -2.88 -8.57
C GLY A 35 -16.28 -1.86 -9.51
N MET A 36 -15.79 -0.70 -9.01
CA MET A 36 -14.94 0.19 -9.82
C MET A 36 -13.76 -0.60 -10.41
N ASP A 37 -13.44 -0.38 -11.67
CA ASP A 37 -12.20 -0.91 -12.24
C ASP A 37 -11.00 -0.08 -11.81
N ARG A 38 -9.82 -0.62 -12.13
CA ARG A 38 -8.52 0.00 -11.86
C ARG A 38 -8.40 1.42 -12.42
N GLU A 39 -8.93 1.67 -13.61
CA GLU A 39 -8.86 3.00 -14.24
C GLU A 39 -9.71 4.01 -13.49
N ALA A 40 -10.95 3.65 -13.13
CA ALA A 40 -11.81 4.50 -12.30
C ALA A 40 -11.18 4.79 -10.93
N VAL A 41 -10.57 3.79 -10.28
CA VAL A 41 -9.84 3.99 -9.01
C VAL A 41 -8.69 4.98 -9.17
N PHE A 42 -7.92 4.91 -10.26
CA PHE A 42 -6.84 5.86 -10.53
C PHE A 42 -7.34 7.24 -10.93
N ALA A 43 -8.50 7.35 -11.56
CA ALA A 43 -9.12 8.64 -11.87
C ALA A 43 -9.48 9.41 -10.59
N GLU A 44 -9.99 8.71 -9.56
CA GLU A 44 -10.32 9.31 -8.27
C GLU A 44 -9.08 9.63 -7.42
N LEU A 45 -8.15 8.69 -7.29
CA LEU A 45 -7.01 8.84 -6.38
C LEU A 45 -5.79 9.53 -7.02
N GLY A 46 -5.72 9.58 -8.34
CA GLY A 46 -4.57 10.10 -9.08
C GLY A 46 -3.34 9.19 -9.03
N GLN A 47 -2.43 9.38 -9.99
CA GLN A 47 -1.22 8.56 -10.13
C GLN A 47 0.07 9.25 -9.66
N GLN A 48 0.06 10.57 -9.56
CA GLN A 48 1.18 11.37 -9.08
C GLN A 48 0.65 12.67 -8.49
N VAL A 49 1.31 13.18 -7.45
CA VAL A 49 1.06 14.54 -6.96
C VAL A 49 2.35 15.35 -7.06
N ARG A 50 2.24 16.48 -7.75
CA ARG A 50 3.28 17.51 -7.84
C ARG A 50 2.86 18.70 -6.99
N THR A 51 3.61 19.00 -5.93
CA THR A 51 3.47 20.29 -5.25
C THR A 51 4.36 21.31 -5.97
N GLY A 52 3.74 22.29 -6.64
CA GLY A 52 4.41 23.26 -7.51
C GLY A 52 5.34 24.23 -6.78
N SER A 53 6.31 24.77 -7.52
CA SER A 53 7.37 25.64 -7.03
C SER A 53 6.99 27.12 -7.03
N SER A 54 7.34 27.82 -5.95
CA SER A 54 7.60 29.27 -6.01
C SER A 54 8.83 29.59 -5.16
N GLY A 55 9.77 30.36 -5.74
CA GLY A 55 10.93 30.98 -5.07
C GLY A 55 12.02 30.06 -4.49
N TYR A 56 11.64 29.13 -3.61
CA TYR A 56 12.54 28.32 -2.78
C TYR A 56 12.10 26.86 -2.58
N PHE A 57 10.85 26.50 -2.91
CA PHE A 57 10.33 25.13 -2.73
C PHE A 57 10.90 24.16 -3.76
N THR A 58 11.55 23.09 -3.30
CA THR A 58 11.98 21.96 -4.14
C THR A 58 10.75 21.30 -4.76
N ASN A 59 10.77 21.04 -6.07
CA ASN A 59 9.72 20.24 -6.72
C ASN A 59 9.72 18.83 -6.11
N ILE A 60 8.76 18.57 -5.23
CA ILE A 60 8.58 17.26 -4.60
C ILE A 60 7.48 16.54 -5.38
N VAL A 61 7.86 15.44 -5.99
CA VAL A 61 6.95 14.54 -6.70
C VAL A 61 6.77 13.31 -5.83
N LEU A 62 5.54 13.05 -5.40
CA LEU A 62 5.18 11.82 -4.71
C LEU A 62 4.44 10.91 -5.68
N ARG A 63 4.88 9.65 -5.75
CA ARG A 63 4.19 8.61 -6.51
C ARG A 63 2.90 8.24 -5.79
N ASN A 64 1.83 8.03 -6.56
CA ASN A 64 0.57 7.51 -6.05
C ASN A 64 0.06 6.36 -6.92
N PRO A 65 -0.33 5.20 -6.37
CA PRO A 65 -0.06 4.72 -5.02
C PRO A 65 1.44 4.64 -4.73
N HIS A 66 1.78 4.62 -3.45
CA HIS A 66 3.17 4.59 -2.98
C HIS A 66 3.81 3.21 -3.15
N ALA A 67 2.97 2.16 -3.14
CA ALA A 67 3.37 0.82 -3.49
C ALA A 67 2.21 0.07 -4.14
N GLU A 68 2.56 -0.85 -5.01
CA GLU A 68 1.63 -1.73 -5.71
C GLU A 68 2.17 -3.14 -5.63
N LEU A 69 1.30 -4.08 -5.24
CA LEU A 69 1.59 -5.49 -5.22
C LEU A 69 0.51 -6.25 -6.00
N CYS A 70 0.92 -7.27 -6.73
CA CYS A 70 0.03 -8.22 -7.36
C CYS A 70 0.19 -9.59 -6.69
N LEU A 71 -0.91 -10.14 -6.22
CA LEU A 71 -0.98 -11.42 -5.52
C LEU A 71 -1.86 -12.39 -6.32
N ASN A 72 -1.33 -13.55 -6.66
CA ASN A 72 -2.07 -14.61 -7.36
C ASN A 72 -2.27 -15.79 -6.43
N ASN A 73 -3.45 -16.41 -6.48
CA ASN A 73 -3.68 -17.67 -5.79
C ASN A 73 -3.74 -18.85 -6.78
N PRO A 74 -3.66 -20.11 -6.31
CA PRO A 74 -3.71 -21.30 -7.16
C PRO A 74 -5.02 -21.49 -7.94
N VAL A 75 -6.10 -20.81 -7.55
CA VAL A 75 -7.41 -20.89 -8.22
C VAL A 75 -7.61 -19.77 -9.26
N GLY A 76 -6.53 -19.06 -9.63
CA GLY A 76 -6.55 -18.03 -10.68
C GLY A 76 -7.15 -16.69 -10.24
N LEU A 77 -7.35 -16.45 -8.94
CA LEU A 77 -7.70 -15.13 -8.43
C LEU A 77 -6.46 -14.26 -8.36
N GLN A 78 -6.56 -13.08 -8.96
CA GLN A 78 -5.60 -12.00 -8.84
C GLN A 78 -6.12 -10.97 -7.83
N LEU A 79 -5.24 -10.52 -6.94
CA LEU A 79 -5.49 -9.48 -5.97
C LEU A 79 -4.39 -8.42 -6.10
N ASP A 80 -4.73 -7.25 -6.63
CA ASP A 80 -3.85 -6.09 -6.58
C ASP A 80 -4.07 -5.34 -5.26
N VAL A 81 -2.98 -4.99 -4.60
CA VAL A 81 -2.96 -4.20 -3.37
C VAL A 81 -2.23 -2.89 -3.67
N LEU A 82 -2.98 -1.78 -3.68
CA LEU A 82 -2.47 -0.44 -3.91
C LEU A 82 -2.40 0.30 -2.57
N LEU A 83 -1.22 0.76 -2.17
CA LEU A 83 -1.01 1.41 -0.87
C LEU A 83 -0.98 2.93 -1.04
N TYR A 84 -2.03 3.59 -0.54
CA TYR A 84 -2.17 5.05 -0.56
C TYR A 84 -1.82 5.62 0.79
N LEU A 85 -0.99 6.66 0.82
CA LEU A 85 -0.72 7.42 2.04
C LEU A 85 -2.00 8.14 2.43
N THR A 86 -2.50 7.94 3.63
CA THR A 86 -3.75 8.56 4.09
C THR A 86 -3.69 9.06 5.52
N ASP A 87 -2.64 8.76 6.27
CA ASP A 87 -2.44 9.35 7.59
C ASP A 87 -1.80 10.73 7.47
N THR A 88 -2.30 11.66 8.28
CA THR A 88 -1.88 13.05 8.36
C THR A 88 -1.10 13.32 9.64
N GLU A 89 -1.00 12.34 10.55
CA GLU A 89 -0.27 12.47 11.80
C GLU A 89 1.13 11.85 11.69
N ASN A 90 2.13 12.49 12.31
CA ASN A 90 3.49 11.96 12.48
C ASN A 90 4.17 11.42 11.19
N LEU A 91 4.06 12.16 10.08
CA LEU A 91 4.74 11.88 8.81
C LEU A 91 6.23 12.26 8.83
N ASP A 92 6.94 11.82 9.87
CA ASP A 92 8.39 11.83 9.90
C ASP A 92 8.93 10.76 8.93
N ASP A 93 10.25 10.71 8.72
CA ASP A 93 10.84 9.91 7.64
C ASP A 93 10.66 8.38 7.78
N ASP A 94 10.23 7.90 8.94
CA ASP A 94 9.92 6.48 9.17
C ASP A 94 8.47 6.15 8.82
N TRP A 95 8.27 5.72 7.58
CA TRP A 95 6.96 5.28 7.12
C TRP A 95 6.60 3.97 7.83
N GLU A 96 5.39 3.93 8.41
CA GLU A 96 4.80 2.77 9.07
C GLU A 96 3.50 2.34 8.37
N SER A 97 3.08 1.09 8.58
CA SER A 97 1.87 0.53 7.94
C SER A 97 0.61 1.32 8.25
N LYS A 98 0.54 1.92 9.44
CA LYS A 98 -0.57 2.77 9.90
C LYS A 98 -0.75 4.02 9.02
N HIS A 99 0.30 4.48 8.35
CA HIS A 99 0.22 5.66 7.50
C HIS A 99 -0.52 5.42 6.17
N PHE A 100 -0.78 4.15 5.83
CA PHE A 100 -1.32 3.75 4.53
C PHE A 100 -2.70 3.12 4.66
N THR A 101 -3.52 3.36 3.65
CA THR A 101 -4.77 2.61 3.42
C THR A 101 -4.62 1.77 2.15
N PRO A 102 -4.72 0.43 2.26
CA PRO A 102 -4.80 -0.46 1.11
C PRO A 102 -6.10 -0.25 0.33
N VAL A 103 -6.00 -0.15 -0.99
CA VAL A 103 -7.10 -0.28 -1.95
C VAL A 103 -6.92 -1.61 -2.66
N LEU A 104 -7.96 -2.43 -2.67
CA LEU A 104 -7.87 -3.85 -3.03
C LEU A 104 -8.66 -4.12 -4.31
N LEU A 105 -7.98 -4.49 -5.39
CA LEU A 105 -8.62 -4.88 -6.64
C LEU A 105 -8.58 -6.40 -6.78
N ARG A 106 -9.74 -7.05 -6.76
CA ARG A 106 -9.87 -8.47 -7.07
C ARG A 106 -10.21 -8.63 -8.54
N ASN A 107 -9.34 -9.29 -9.31
CA ASN A 107 -9.46 -9.45 -10.77
C ASN A 107 -9.72 -8.09 -11.46
N GLY A 108 -8.99 -7.05 -11.05
CA GLY A 108 -9.10 -5.70 -11.61
C GLY A 108 -10.30 -4.87 -11.12
N ARG A 109 -11.13 -5.39 -10.20
CA ARG A 109 -12.32 -4.71 -9.66
C ARG A 109 -12.19 -4.43 -8.18
N LEU A 110 -12.58 -3.23 -7.74
CA LEU A 110 -12.52 -2.80 -6.35
C LEU A 110 -13.36 -3.73 -5.46
N ALA A 111 -12.69 -4.40 -4.54
CA ALA A 111 -13.25 -5.40 -3.65
C ALA A 111 -13.17 -5.01 -2.16
N GLY A 112 -12.39 -3.99 -1.83
CA GLY A 112 -12.32 -3.48 -0.46
C GLY A 112 -11.25 -2.42 -0.24
N LEU A 113 -11.35 -1.80 0.93
CA LEU A 113 -10.46 -0.73 1.40
C LEU A 113 -9.97 -1.06 2.82
N GLY A 114 -8.75 -0.66 3.14
CA GLY A 114 -8.20 -0.78 4.49
C GLY A 114 -7.56 -2.13 4.81
N TRP A 115 -6.74 -2.13 5.86
CA TRP A 115 -6.06 -3.33 6.36
C TRP A 115 -7.03 -4.41 6.85
N GLY A 116 -8.21 -4.03 7.36
CA GLY A 116 -9.26 -4.96 7.75
C GLY A 116 -9.76 -5.79 6.56
N SER A 117 -10.10 -5.13 5.46
CA SER A 117 -10.54 -5.80 4.22
C SER A 117 -9.45 -6.68 3.64
N LEU A 118 -8.19 -6.23 3.66
CA LEU A 118 -7.05 -7.03 3.20
C LEU A 118 -6.92 -8.31 4.01
N LYS A 119 -6.95 -8.21 5.35
CA LYS A 119 -6.91 -9.38 6.24
C LYS A 119 -8.09 -10.33 5.96
N THR A 120 -9.29 -9.80 5.74
CA THR A 120 -10.48 -10.61 5.43
C THR A 120 -10.36 -11.32 4.09
N LEU A 121 -9.91 -10.65 3.03
CA LEU A 121 -9.72 -11.25 1.71
C LEU A 121 -8.64 -12.33 1.72
N LEU A 122 -7.49 -12.05 2.36
CA LEU A 122 -6.41 -13.04 2.54
C LEU A 122 -6.86 -14.26 3.35
N ARG A 123 -7.80 -14.09 4.29
CA ARG A 123 -8.34 -15.20 5.09
C ARG A 123 -9.30 -16.09 4.29
N THR A 124 -10.13 -15.48 3.43
CA THR A 124 -11.29 -16.12 2.79
C THR A 124 -11.02 -16.63 1.38
N SER A 125 -10.04 -16.06 0.66
CA SER A 125 -9.81 -16.34 -0.76
C SER A 125 -8.63 -17.30 -1.03
N GLY A 126 -8.24 -18.11 -0.04
CA GLY A 126 -7.16 -19.09 -0.18
C GLY A 126 -5.74 -18.51 -0.09
N PRO A 127 -4.69 -19.35 -0.19
CA PRO A 127 -3.31 -18.89 -0.08
C PRO A 127 -2.91 -18.08 -1.31
N PHE A 128 -2.56 -16.82 -1.11
CA PHE A 128 -1.98 -15.99 -2.16
C PHE A 128 -0.46 -16.14 -2.18
N LYS A 129 0.10 -16.25 -3.38
CA LYS A 129 1.52 -16.11 -3.68
C LYS A 129 1.73 -14.79 -4.41
N LEU A 130 2.92 -14.22 -4.28
CA LEU A 130 3.27 -13.04 -5.07
C LEU A 130 3.30 -13.43 -6.55
N ALA A 131 2.65 -12.64 -7.41
CA ALA A 131 2.69 -12.80 -8.85
C ALA A 131 4.06 -12.32 -9.36
N GLU A 132 5.04 -13.23 -9.32
CA GLU A 132 6.47 -12.96 -9.55
C GLU A 132 7.08 -11.96 -8.54
N PRO A 133 8.28 -12.19 -8.00
CA PRO A 133 9.00 -11.13 -7.30
C PRO A 133 9.16 -9.97 -8.28
N LEU A 134 8.65 -8.79 -7.91
CA LEU A 134 9.01 -7.54 -8.56
C LEU A 134 10.52 -7.35 -8.35
N CYS A 135 11.33 -7.98 -9.21
CA CYS A 135 12.74 -7.70 -9.38
C CYS A 135 12.84 -6.32 -10.02
N ASN A 136 12.62 -5.29 -9.21
CA ASN A 136 12.90 -3.94 -9.61
C ASN A 136 14.11 -3.46 -8.82
N PRO A 137 15.32 -3.46 -9.42
CA PRO A 137 16.53 -2.97 -8.77
C PRO A 137 16.46 -1.46 -8.43
N GLU A 138 15.46 -0.74 -8.94
CA GLU A 138 15.20 0.68 -8.65
C GLU A 138 14.01 0.91 -7.69
N ALA A 139 13.50 -0.13 -7.02
CA ALA A 139 12.45 0.06 -6.03
C ALA A 139 12.98 0.87 -4.82
N ASP A 140 12.49 2.11 -4.68
CA ASP A 140 12.70 2.96 -3.50
C ASP A 140 12.50 2.15 -2.20
N GLU A 141 13.37 2.36 -1.20
CA GLU A 141 13.41 1.64 0.07
C GLU A 141 12.03 1.61 0.74
N THR A 142 11.31 2.71 0.65
CA THR A 142 9.93 2.84 1.10
C THR A 142 9.02 1.79 0.46
N ARG A 143 9.03 1.67 -0.87
CA ARG A 143 8.21 0.68 -1.59
C ARG A 143 8.56 -0.74 -1.17
N GLN A 144 9.84 -1.03 -0.93
CA GLN A 144 10.28 -2.35 -0.47
C GLN A 144 9.75 -2.66 0.93
N ARG A 145 9.86 -1.72 1.88
CA ARG A 145 9.32 -1.86 3.24
C ARG A 145 7.80 -2.10 3.23
N LEU A 146 7.06 -1.28 2.46
CA LEU A 146 5.62 -1.40 2.28
C LEU A 146 5.22 -2.78 1.72
N SER A 147 5.94 -3.23 0.69
CA SER A 147 5.69 -4.52 0.06
C SER A 147 5.98 -5.68 1.01
N GLY A 148 7.03 -5.55 1.83
CA GLY A 148 7.40 -6.52 2.86
C GLY A 148 6.30 -6.73 3.90
N TRP A 149 5.54 -5.70 4.28
CA TRP A 149 4.43 -5.87 5.23
C TRP A 149 3.26 -6.66 4.65
N VAL A 150 2.87 -6.36 3.41
CA VAL A 150 1.79 -7.09 2.72
C VAL A 150 2.19 -8.56 2.53
N LEU A 151 3.46 -8.81 2.17
CA LEU A 151 4.01 -10.16 2.06
C LEU A 151 4.01 -10.92 3.39
N LYS A 152 4.46 -10.29 4.48
CA LYS A 152 4.42 -10.89 5.83
C LYS A 152 2.99 -11.28 6.23
N LEU A 153 2.00 -10.45 5.92
CA LEU A 153 0.59 -10.75 6.18
C LEU A 153 0.10 -11.96 5.37
N ALA A 154 0.47 -12.06 4.09
CA ALA A 154 0.12 -13.19 3.23
C ALA A 154 0.81 -14.50 3.70
N GLN A 155 2.09 -14.45 4.03
CA GLN A 155 2.89 -15.59 4.48
C GLN A 155 2.47 -16.12 5.86
N ALA A 156 2.17 -15.23 6.82
CA ALA A 156 1.70 -15.63 8.14
C ALA A 156 0.41 -16.47 8.07
N ARG A 157 -0.43 -16.23 7.05
CA ARG A 157 -1.61 -17.07 6.78
C ARG A 157 -1.23 -18.42 6.21
N GLN A 158 -0.29 -18.46 5.26
CA GLN A 158 0.17 -19.71 4.66
C GLN A 158 0.76 -20.65 5.72
N GLN A 159 1.66 -20.16 6.57
CA GLN A 159 2.25 -20.93 7.67
C GLN A 159 1.20 -21.44 8.66
N ARG A 160 0.19 -20.62 8.97
CA ARG A 160 -0.91 -21.03 9.86
C ARG A 160 -1.82 -22.08 9.22
N LEU A 161 -1.99 -22.09 7.90
CA LEU A 161 -2.72 -23.13 7.18
C LEU A 161 -1.94 -24.44 7.15
N GLU A 162 -0.65 -24.38 6.80
CA GLU A 162 0.24 -25.54 6.76
C GLU A 162 0.33 -26.20 8.14
N GLY A 163 0.55 -25.42 9.21
CA GLY A 163 0.60 -25.96 10.57
C GLY A 163 -0.75 -26.49 11.10
N LEU A 164 -1.89 -26.05 10.56
CA LEU A 164 -3.19 -26.66 10.87
C LEU A 164 -3.38 -27.97 10.11
N LEU A 165 -2.96 -28.03 8.84
CA LEU A 165 -3.03 -29.23 8.01
C LEU A 165 -2.12 -30.35 8.57
N GLU A 166 -0.91 -30.02 8.99
CA GLU A 166 0.01 -30.95 9.65
C GLU A 166 -0.56 -31.51 10.97
N ARG A 167 -1.23 -30.67 11.78
CA ARG A 167 -1.89 -31.11 13.01
C ARG A 167 -3.14 -31.96 12.77
N SER A 168 -3.89 -31.69 11.70
CA SER A 168 -5.04 -32.53 11.31
C SER A 168 -4.62 -33.85 10.65
N GLY A 169 -3.45 -33.89 9.99
CA GLY A 169 -2.87 -35.13 9.47
C GLY A 169 -2.23 -36.01 10.55
N ALA A 170 -1.70 -35.40 11.61
CA ALA A 170 -1.15 -36.12 12.77
C ALA A 170 -2.22 -36.75 13.68
N SER A 171 -3.50 -36.37 13.53
CA SER A 171 -4.61 -36.87 14.36
C SER A 171 -5.45 -37.98 13.70
N GLN A 172 -5.01 -38.51 12.54
CA GLN A 172 -5.66 -39.65 11.86
C GLN A 172 -4.90 -40.97 11.99
N PHE A 173 -3.81 -41.00 12.75
CA PHE A 173 -3.08 -42.21 13.12
C PHE A 173 -2.78 -42.18 14.63
N ASP A 174 -3.81 -42.39 15.44
CA ASP A 174 -3.74 -42.92 16.81
C ASP A 174 -5.09 -43.58 17.16
#